data_AF-A0A7C4TSA6-F1
#
_entry.id   AF-A0A7C4TSA6-F1
#
_cell.length_a   1.000
_cell.length_b   1.000
_cell.length_c   1.000
_cell.angle_alpha   90.00
_cell.angle_beta   90.00
_cell.angle_gamma   90.00
#
_symmetry.space_group_name_H-M   'P 1'
#
loop_
_entity.id
_entity.type
_entity.pdbx_description
1 polymer ?
#
loop_
_entity_poly.entity_id
_entity_poly.type
_entity_poly.pdbx_seq_one_letter_code
_entity_poly.pdbx_strand_id
1 'polypeptide(L)'
;MKSRCGAVLLLALAVPAATAEAGSLPAVKSSPGNEVPACVTPGRLLDYLKDRNPNLEPRFREVPVAYMRHGEELGVRWDYAFFQMVVETGSLSFQRTKGRAGDVSASQNNFAGLGATGGVPGESFPDISSGVKAHLQHLLMYAGDTISDPVAERTRKVQEWGVLTSWQKTFKGPITFTDLARKWAPGSNAYASMLQQVGERFYADFCARPDPEPQLVAEARKWRSDASPIASRAERTDSGPAERISGADLARQAVERARREGETARSGLGFNPSAASAPPAEQHTLSSLLAAVLPKSGAEEPAVQPPAASVQTVSAAGARPAALPKAPPAPKCRVWTASYGGLKSVIIRSVADQQVNYTVLDVNEGAEAREVEAYVAAYAKGGQKVAEFHNQSQALERAFELCPEG
;
A
#
# COMPACT_ATOMS: atom_id res chain seq x y z
N MET A 1 46.47 -50.01 -46.70
CA MET A 1 46.02 -48.77 -46.03
C MET A 1 44.99 -49.17 -44.98
N LYS A 2 45.28 -48.96 -43.69
CA LYS A 2 44.42 -49.39 -42.57
C LYS A 2 43.54 -48.21 -42.14
N SER A 3 42.22 -48.30 -42.36
CA SER A 3 41.25 -47.32 -41.87
C SER A 3 41.13 -47.39 -40.36
N ARG A 4 41.34 -46.25 -39.68
CA ARG A 4 41.04 -46.05 -38.26
C ARG A 4 39.66 -45.38 -38.16
N CYS A 5 38.65 -46.12 -37.71
CA CYS A 5 37.40 -45.54 -37.22
C CYS A 5 37.68 -44.87 -35.86
N GLY A 6 37.62 -43.54 -35.82
CA GLY A 6 37.63 -42.78 -34.57
C GLY A 6 36.26 -42.85 -33.91
N ALA A 7 36.19 -43.40 -32.70
CA ALA A 7 35.01 -43.32 -31.85
C ALA A 7 34.92 -41.91 -31.26
N VAL A 8 33.85 -41.19 -31.58
CA VAL A 8 33.52 -39.90 -30.95
C VAL A 8 32.80 -40.21 -29.64
N LEU A 9 33.48 -39.99 -28.52
CA LEU A 9 32.91 -40.09 -27.18
C LEU A 9 32.09 -38.82 -26.91
N LEU A 10 30.76 -38.89 -27.07
CA LEU A 10 29.83 -37.84 -26.65
C LEU A 10 29.77 -37.84 -25.12
N LEU A 11 30.53 -36.96 -24.49
CA LEU A 11 30.43 -36.67 -23.06
C LEU A 11 29.14 -35.88 -22.83
N ALA A 12 28.06 -36.55 -22.44
CA ALA A 12 26.85 -35.90 -21.98
C ALA A 12 27.14 -35.20 -20.65
N LEU A 13 27.35 -33.87 -20.70
CA LEU A 13 27.37 -33.03 -19.51
C LEU A 13 25.97 -33.06 -18.89
N ALA A 14 25.81 -33.87 -17.85
CA ALA A 14 24.64 -33.84 -16.99
C ALA A 14 24.60 -32.47 -16.31
N VAL A 15 23.74 -31.59 -16.81
CA VAL A 15 23.36 -30.37 -16.08
C VAL A 15 22.66 -30.82 -14.81
N PRO A 16 23.14 -30.46 -13.61
CA PRO A 16 22.40 -30.76 -12.40
C PRO A 16 21.09 -29.97 -12.50
N ALA A 17 19.97 -30.68 -12.57
CA ALA A 17 18.67 -30.09 -12.34
C ALA A 17 18.71 -29.50 -10.93
N ALA A 18 18.73 -28.17 -10.82
CA ALA A 18 18.56 -27.50 -9.56
C ALA A 18 17.23 -27.98 -8.99
N THR A 19 17.29 -28.77 -7.93
CA THR A 19 16.13 -29.09 -7.11
C THR A 19 15.59 -27.76 -6.62
N ALA A 20 14.39 -27.39 -7.07
CA ALA A 20 13.65 -26.27 -6.53
C ALA A 20 13.27 -26.63 -5.09
N GLU A 21 14.19 -26.41 -4.16
CA GLU A 21 13.85 -26.05 -2.80
C GLU A 21 12.80 -24.95 -2.91
N ALA A 22 11.71 -25.02 -2.14
CA ALA A 22 10.74 -23.93 -2.01
C ALA A 22 11.45 -22.75 -1.33
N GLY A 23 12.28 -22.06 -2.12
CA GLY A 23 13.26 -21.10 -1.64
C GLY A 23 12.56 -19.87 -1.11
N SER A 24 13.05 -19.37 0.02
CA SER A 24 12.76 -18.02 0.45
C SER A 24 12.94 -17.05 -0.72
N LEU A 25 12.03 -16.09 -0.86
CA LEU A 25 12.16 -14.98 -1.79
C LEU A 25 13.50 -14.26 -1.56
N PRO A 26 14.06 -13.57 -2.57
CA PRO A 26 15.39 -12.98 -2.45
C PRO A 26 15.47 -11.88 -1.38
N ALA A 27 16.70 -11.52 -1.01
CA ALA A 27 16.97 -10.36 -0.18
C ALA A 27 16.46 -9.06 -0.84
N VAL A 28 15.91 -8.12 -0.07
CA VAL A 28 15.35 -6.86 -0.60
C VAL A 28 16.44 -6.00 -1.26
N LYS A 29 17.64 -5.99 -0.67
CA LYS A 29 18.79 -5.25 -1.19
C LYS A 29 19.52 -6.08 -2.25
N SER A 30 19.86 -5.45 -3.36
CA SER A 30 20.72 -6.05 -4.37
C SER A 30 22.14 -6.20 -3.83
N SER A 31 22.80 -7.29 -4.17
CA SER A 31 24.21 -7.55 -3.84
C SER A 31 24.81 -8.50 -4.87
N PRO A 32 26.15 -8.66 -4.93
CA PRO A 32 26.74 -9.70 -5.76
C PRO A 32 26.11 -11.08 -5.45
N GLY A 33 25.64 -11.78 -6.49
CA GLY A 33 24.91 -13.05 -6.35
C GLY A 33 23.41 -12.93 -5.99
N ASN A 34 22.93 -11.71 -5.73
CA ASN A 34 21.53 -11.36 -5.53
C ASN A 34 21.23 -10.11 -6.38
N GLU A 35 21.51 -10.19 -7.67
CA GLU A 35 21.26 -9.12 -8.64
C GLU A 35 19.91 -9.37 -9.31
N VAL A 36 19.32 -8.32 -9.90
CA VAL A 36 18.17 -8.52 -10.78
C VAL A 36 18.65 -9.23 -12.05
N PRO A 37 18.06 -10.38 -12.44
CA PRO A 37 18.50 -11.12 -13.63
C PRO A 37 18.42 -10.27 -14.90
N ALA A 38 19.41 -10.42 -15.80
CA ALA A 38 19.51 -9.62 -17.02
C ALA A 38 18.30 -9.77 -17.98
N CYS A 39 17.53 -10.87 -17.85
CA CYS A 39 16.29 -11.06 -18.61
C CYS A 39 15.15 -10.16 -18.13
N VAL A 40 15.21 -9.64 -16.90
CA VAL A 40 14.21 -8.70 -16.38
C VAL A 40 14.46 -7.33 -17.01
N THR A 41 13.68 -6.99 -18.02
CA THR A 41 13.77 -5.70 -18.72
C THR A 41 12.44 -4.97 -18.67
N PRO A 42 12.43 -3.62 -18.74
CA PRO A 42 11.19 -2.86 -18.72
C PRO A 42 10.21 -3.26 -19.83
N GLY A 43 10.70 -3.58 -21.03
CA GLY A 43 9.84 -4.01 -22.14
C GLY A 43 9.15 -5.35 -21.88
N ARG A 44 9.85 -6.34 -21.31
CA ARG A 44 9.23 -7.62 -20.91
C ARG A 44 8.27 -7.47 -19.74
N LEU A 45 8.59 -6.62 -18.76
CA LEU A 45 7.69 -6.33 -17.64
C LEU A 45 6.43 -5.58 -18.09
N LEU A 46 6.55 -4.71 -19.09
CA LEU A 46 5.41 -4.06 -19.72
C LEU A 46 4.53 -5.07 -20.48
N ASP A 47 5.14 -6.00 -21.21
CA ASP A 47 4.42 -7.09 -21.87
C ASP A 47 3.67 -7.97 -20.85
N TYR A 48 4.32 -8.27 -19.73
CA TYR A 48 3.70 -8.98 -18.60
C TYR A 48 2.49 -8.21 -18.02
N LEU A 49 2.58 -6.89 -17.86
CA LEU A 49 1.44 -6.08 -17.42
C LEU A 49 0.30 -6.10 -18.44
N LYS A 50 0.60 -6.01 -19.75
CA LYS A 50 -0.41 -6.04 -20.81
C LYS A 50 -1.16 -7.38 -20.87
N ASP A 51 -0.46 -8.50 -20.68
CA ASP A 51 -1.05 -9.85 -20.59
C ASP A 51 -2.05 -9.95 -19.43
N ARG A 52 -1.74 -9.32 -18.30
CA ARG A 52 -2.53 -9.36 -17.06
C ARG A 52 -3.63 -8.31 -16.99
N ASN A 53 -3.43 -7.18 -17.67
CA ASN A 53 -4.34 -6.05 -17.72
C ASN A 53 -4.48 -5.55 -19.18
N PRO A 54 -5.41 -6.12 -19.95
CA PRO A 54 -5.64 -5.70 -21.34
C PRO A 54 -6.09 -4.24 -21.51
N ASN A 55 -6.56 -3.60 -20.43
CA ASN A 55 -6.99 -2.21 -20.41
C ASN A 55 -5.93 -1.29 -19.75
N LEU A 56 -4.66 -1.69 -19.76
CA LEU A 56 -3.57 -0.92 -19.16
C LEU A 56 -3.51 0.50 -19.74
N GLU A 57 -3.59 1.50 -18.87
CA GLU A 57 -3.50 2.91 -19.29
C GLU A 57 -2.13 3.19 -19.94
N PRO A 58 -2.07 3.94 -21.07
CA PRO A 58 -0.82 4.19 -21.79
C PRO A 58 0.29 4.81 -20.93
N ARG A 59 -0.06 5.66 -19.95
CA ARG A 59 0.92 6.29 -19.05
C ARG A 59 1.70 5.27 -18.21
N PHE A 60 1.11 4.11 -17.91
CA PHE A 60 1.78 3.07 -17.11
C PHE A 60 2.91 2.35 -17.84
N ARG A 61 3.13 2.67 -19.12
CA ARG A 61 4.37 2.35 -19.83
C ARG A 61 5.62 2.82 -19.06
N GLU A 62 5.53 3.91 -18.31
CA GLU A 62 6.63 4.43 -17.50
C GLU A 62 6.95 3.57 -16.26
N VAL A 63 6.00 2.78 -15.75
CA VAL A 63 6.16 2.07 -14.46
C VAL A 63 7.37 1.11 -14.47
N PRO A 64 7.53 0.17 -15.43
CA PRO A 64 8.71 -0.70 -15.47
C PRO A 64 10.03 0.07 -15.63
N VAL A 65 10.01 1.18 -16.37
CA VAL A 65 11.19 2.05 -16.56
C VAL A 65 11.59 2.70 -15.24
N ALA A 66 10.63 3.21 -14.49
CA ALA A 66 10.85 3.83 -13.18
C ALA A 66 11.38 2.81 -12.15
N TYR A 67 10.85 1.57 -12.13
CA TYR A 67 11.34 0.52 -11.22
C TYR A 67 12.78 0.15 -11.51
N MET A 68 13.14 0.00 -12.79
CA MET A 68 14.53 -0.27 -13.17
C MET A 68 15.44 0.91 -12.81
N ARG A 69 15.04 2.15 -13.16
CA ARG A 69 15.84 3.36 -12.91
C ARG A 69 16.16 3.53 -11.43
N HIS A 70 15.12 3.67 -10.60
CA HIS A 70 15.27 3.92 -9.17
C HIS A 70 15.80 2.68 -8.44
N GLY A 71 15.42 1.49 -8.89
CA GLY A 71 15.89 0.23 -8.31
C GLY A 71 17.39 0.04 -8.47
N GLU A 72 17.92 0.35 -9.65
CA GLU A 72 19.36 0.33 -9.91
C GLU A 72 20.10 1.46 -9.16
N GLU A 73 19.53 2.65 -9.10
CA GLU A 73 20.11 3.80 -8.35
C GLU A 73 20.21 3.51 -6.85
N LEU A 74 19.17 2.90 -6.28
CA LEU A 74 19.04 2.61 -4.85
C LEU A 74 19.61 1.25 -4.43
N GLY A 75 20.05 0.42 -5.39
CA GLY A 75 20.58 -0.91 -5.09
C GLY A 75 19.51 -1.88 -4.55
N VAL A 76 18.30 -1.86 -5.09
CA VAL A 76 17.16 -2.71 -4.68
C VAL A 76 17.00 -3.89 -5.64
N ARG A 77 16.56 -5.05 -5.13
CA ARG A 77 16.00 -6.16 -5.93
C ARG A 77 14.65 -5.76 -6.52
N TRP A 78 14.72 -4.88 -7.51
CA TRP A 78 13.59 -4.13 -8.04
C TRP A 78 12.61 -4.97 -8.86
N ASP A 79 13.01 -6.14 -9.32
CA ASP A 79 12.13 -7.15 -9.91
C ASP A 79 11.03 -7.57 -8.91
N TYR A 80 11.41 -7.89 -7.68
CA TYR A 80 10.44 -8.28 -6.65
C TYR A 80 9.65 -7.09 -6.11
N ALA A 81 10.21 -5.88 -6.09
CA ALA A 81 9.45 -4.67 -5.82
C ALA A 81 8.38 -4.43 -6.90
N PHE A 82 8.70 -4.69 -8.18
CA PHE A 82 7.73 -4.64 -9.26
C PHE A 82 6.65 -5.72 -9.11
N PHE A 83 7.02 -6.96 -8.77
CA PHE A 83 6.05 -8.03 -8.51
C PHE A 83 5.14 -7.71 -7.32
N GLN A 84 5.69 -7.06 -6.30
CA GLN A 84 4.88 -6.54 -5.20
C GLN A 84 3.86 -5.51 -5.68
N MET A 85 4.26 -4.57 -6.54
CA MET A 85 3.32 -3.64 -7.16
C MET A 85 2.23 -4.35 -7.97
N VAL A 86 2.57 -5.42 -8.70
CA VAL A 86 1.58 -6.21 -9.44
C VAL A 86 0.53 -6.80 -8.49
N VAL A 87 0.94 -7.29 -7.32
CA VAL A 87 0.03 -7.80 -6.28
C VAL A 87 -0.81 -6.67 -5.67
N GLU A 88 -0.16 -5.59 -5.23
CA GLU A 88 -0.80 -4.46 -4.51
C GLU A 88 -1.83 -3.72 -5.36
N THR A 89 -1.56 -3.58 -6.66
CA THR A 89 -2.41 -2.80 -7.58
C THR A 89 -3.33 -3.67 -8.43
N GLY A 90 -3.23 -5.00 -8.33
CA GLY A 90 -3.91 -5.90 -9.26
C GLY A 90 -3.48 -5.66 -10.70
N SER A 91 -2.17 -5.64 -10.98
CA SER A 91 -1.58 -5.33 -12.30
C SER A 91 -1.99 -3.95 -12.84
N LEU A 92 -1.95 -2.93 -11.97
CA LEU A 92 -2.33 -1.54 -12.27
C LEU A 92 -3.80 -1.35 -12.67
N SER A 93 -4.67 -2.31 -12.34
CA SER A 93 -6.13 -2.14 -12.47
C SER A 93 -6.73 -1.37 -11.31
N PHE A 94 -6.07 -1.39 -10.15
CA PHE A 94 -6.53 -0.83 -8.87
C PHE A 94 -7.90 -1.37 -8.42
N GLN A 95 -8.25 -2.57 -8.88
CA GLN A 95 -9.49 -3.27 -8.54
C GLN A 95 -9.18 -4.48 -7.64
N ARG A 96 -9.94 -4.63 -6.55
CA ARG A 96 -9.76 -5.77 -5.61
C ARG A 96 -10.48 -7.04 -6.08
N THR A 97 -11.66 -6.87 -6.66
CA THR A 97 -12.53 -7.93 -7.20
C THR A 97 -13.38 -7.32 -8.31
N LYS A 98 -14.01 -8.11 -9.20
CA LYS A 98 -14.81 -7.62 -10.34
C LYS A 98 -15.65 -6.37 -9.98
N GLY A 99 -15.19 -5.20 -10.43
CA GLY A 99 -15.88 -3.91 -10.27
C GLY A 99 -15.70 -3.16 -8.95
N ARG A 100 -14.95 -3.67 -7.96
CA ARG A 100 -14.71 -2.98 -6.67
C ARG A 100 -13.33 -2.34 -6.64
N ALA A 101 -13.29 -1.01 -6.51
CA ALA A 101 -12.06 -0.25 -6.35
C ALA A 101 -11.31 -0.63 -5.07
N GLY A 102 -9.98 -0.62 -5.14
CA GLY A 102 -9.11 -0.71 -3.96
C GLY A 102 -9.08 0.60 -3.17
N ASP A 103 -8.32 0.60 -2.08
CA ASP A 103 -8.12 1.79 -1.23
C ASP A 103 -7.22 2.84 -1.90
N VAL A 104 -6.64 2.52 -3.05
CA VAL A 104 -5.81 3.40 -3.85
C VAL A 104 -6.34 3.41 -5.28
N SER A 105 -6.41 4.58 -5.89
CA SER A 105 -6.77 4.76 -7.30
C SER A 105 -5.54 4.98 -8.18
N ALA A 106 -5.73 4.78 -9.48
CA ALA A 106 -4.68 4.97 -10.47
C ALA A 106 -4.06 6.38 -10.43
N SER A 107 -4.85 7.43 -10.15
CA SER A 107 -4.37 8.81 -10.13
C SER A 107 -3.44 9.13 -8.96
N GLN A 108 -3.40 8.29 -7.92
CA GLN A 108 -2.54 8.51 -6.75
C GLN A 108 -1.08 8.13 -7.01
N ASN A 109 -0.77 7.39 -8.08
CA ASN A 109 0.56 6.84 -8.34
C ASN A 109 1.15 6.06 -7.14
N ASN A 110 0.29 5.51 -6.27
CA ASN A 110 0.71 4.78 -5.08
C ASN A 110 0.69 3.29 -5.37
N PHE A 111 1.87 2.77 -5.71
CA PHE A 111 2.05 1.42 -6.23
C PHE A 111 2.23 0.34 -5.16
N ALA A 112 2.18 0.72 -3.88
CA ALA A 112 2.43 -0.17 -2.75
C ALA A 112 1.45 0.02 -1.60
N GLY A 113 0.31 0.69 -1.83
CA GLY A 113 -0.69 0.91 -0.77
C GLY A 113 -0.17 1.73 0.40
N LEU A 114 0.84 2.59 0.19
CA LEU A 114 1.47 3.35 1.29
C LEU A 114 0.43 4.26 1.95
N GLY A 115 0.19 4.04 3.24
CA GLY A 115 -0.76 4.84 4.03
C GLY A 115 -2.23 4.45 3.82
N ALA A 116 -2.53 3.46 2.98
CA ALA A 116 -3.89 2.97 2.79
C ALA A 116 -4.28 1.99 3.92
N THR A 117 -5.49 2.12 4.48
CA THR A 117 -6.03 1.19 5.48
C THR A 117 -7.55 1.23 5.47
N GLY A 118 -8.21 0.10 5.14
CA GLY A 118 -9.63 -0.10 5.38
C GLY A 118 -10.57 0.99 4.82
N GLY A 119 -10.25 1.55 3.65
CA GLY A 119 -11.02 2.64 3.03
C GLY A 119 -10.42 4.05 3.18
N VAL A 120 -9.30 4.21 3.89
CA VAL A 120 -8.49 5.44 3.86
C VAL A 120 -7.74 5.51 2.53
N PRO A 121 -7.93 6.57 1.71
CA PRO A 121 -7.14 6.75 0.51
C PRO A 121 -5.69 6.91 0.94
N GLY A 122 -4.83 6.00 0.46
CA GLY A 122 -3.40 6.05 0.76
C GLY A 122 -2.75 7.37 0.31
N GLU A 123 -1.44 7.49 0.51
CA GLU A 123 -0.68 8.64 0.01
C GLU A 123 -0.83 8.77 -1.51
N SER A 124 -0.62 10.00 -2.00
CA SER A 124 -0.63 10.32 -3.43
C SER A 124 0.69 10.96 -3.82
N PHE A 125 1.21 10.56 -4.98
CA PHE A 125 2.48 11.03 -5.51
C PHE A 125 2.26 11.80 -6.81
N PRO A 126 3.03 12.87 -7.05
CA PRO A 126 2.80 13.77 -8.18
C PRO A 126 2.94 13.08 -9.54
N ASP A 127 3.79 12.05 -9.62
CA ASP A 127 4.04 11.30 -10.85
C ASP A 127 4.43 9.83 -10.56
N ILE A 128 4.50 9.03 -11.62
CA ILE A 128 4.85 7.61 -11.57
C ILE A 128 6.24 7.41 -10.96
N SER A 129 7.21 8.22 -11.38
CA SER A 129 8.60 8.16 -10.90
C SER A 129 8.68 8.33 -9.38
N SER A 130 7.98 9.33 -8.83
CA SER A 130 7.91 9.63 -7.40
C SER A 130 7.22 8.52 -6.62
N GLY A 131 6.12 7.98 -7.14
CA GLY A 131 5.41 6.85 -6.54
C GLY A 131 6.23 5.57 -6.46
N VAL A 132 6.98 5.26 -7.53
CA VAL A 132 7.89 4.11 -7.55
C VAL A 132 9.07 4.33 -6.60
N LYS A 133 9.67 5.53 -6.59
CA LYS A 133 10.75 5.87 -5.65
C LYS A 133 10.29 5.76 -4.20
N ALA A 134 9.09 6.23 -3.88
CA ALA A 134 8.48 6.11 -2.56
C ALA A 134 8.34 4.66 -2.11
N HIS A 135 7.87 3.78 -3.00
CA HIS A 135 7.81 2.34 -2.74
C HIS A 135 9.19 1.76 -2.43
N LEU A 136 10.17 1.97 -3.30
CA LEU A 136 11.52 1.40 -3.15
C LEU A 136 12.22 1.90 -1.88
N GLN A 137 12.08 3.18 -1.54
CA GLN A 137 12.58 3.72 -0.28
C GLN A 137 11.89 3.07 0.93
N HIS A 138 10.59 2.80 0.86
CA HIS A 138 9.88 2.11 1.93
C HIS A 138 10.41 0.67 2.11
N LEU A 139 10.72 -0.03 1.02
CA LEU A 139 11.33 -1.36 1.09
C LEU A 139 12.74 -1.34 1.70
N LEU A 140 13.56 -0.36 1.34
CA LEU A 140 14.89 -0.18 1.94
C LEU A 140 14.80 0.12 3.44
N MET A 141 13.84 0.95 3.85
CA MET A 141 13.54 1.17 5.26
C MET A 141 13.15 -0.14 5.95
N TYR A 142 12.31 -0.99 5.37
CA TYR A 142 12.06 -2.33 5.90
C TYR A 142 13.34 -3.16 6.00
N ALA A 143 14.22 -3.08 5.00
CA ALA A 143 15.50 -3.79 4.96
C ALA A 143 16.59 -3.22 5.90
N GLY A 144 16.23 -2.26 6.77
CA GLY A 144 17.08 -1.74 7.83
C GLY A 144 17.87 -0.47 7.49
N ASP A 145 17.65 0.11 6.32
CA ASP A 145 18.33 1.35 5.92
C ASP A 145 17.58 2.58 6.46
N THR A 146 18.31 3.65 6.77
CA THR A 146 17.72 4.95 7.10
C THR A 146 17.66 5.81 5.83
N ILE A 147 16.47 6.20 5.44
CA ILE A 147 16.23 7.07 4.28
C ILE A 147 16.28 8.53 4.74
N SER A 148 17.25 9.28 4.22
CA SER A 148 17.49 10.69 4.59
C SER A 148 16.40 11.63 4.07
N ASP A 149 15.94 11.42 2.84
CA ASP A 149 14.86 12.18 2.22
C ASP A 149 13.77 11.23 1.68
N PRO A 150 12.87 10.75 2.55
CA PRO A 150 11.78 9.88 2.14
C PRO A 150 10.74 10.66 1.34
N VAL A 151 10.36 10.14 0.17
CA VAL A 151 9.28 10.67 -0.67
C VAL A 151 7.92 10.46 0.00
N ALA A 152 7.72 9.32 0.66
CA ALA A 152 6.49 9.03 1.40
C ALA A 152 6.57 9.50 2.86
N GLU A 153 5.51 10.16 3.31
CA GLU A 153 5.37 10.58 4.70
C GLU A 153 5.24 9.39 5.65
N ARG A 154 4.64 8.28 5.21
CA ARG A 154 4.63 7.03 5.98
C ARG A 154 6.03 6.51 6.24
N THR A 155 6.93 6.56 5.25
CA THR A 155 8.33 6.15 5.44
C THR A 155 9.01 7.03 6.49
N ARG A 156 8.81 8.35 6.41
CA ARG A 156 9.33 9.31 7.39
C ARG A 156 8.87 8.97 8.82
N LYS A 157 7.55 8.78 9.01
CA LYS A 157 6.95 8.48 10.31
C LYS A 157 7.37 7.12 10.88
N VAL A 158 7.42 6.08 10.05
CA VAL A 158 7.85 4.75 10.49
C VAL A 158 9.28 4.76 11.00
N GLN A 159 10.17 5.53 10.38
CA GLN A 159 11.54 5.75 10.86
C GLN A 159 11.56 6.57 12.14
N GLU A 160 10.87 7.70 12.18
CA GLU A 160 10.84 8.61 13.34
C GLU A 160 10.37 7.90 14.61
N TRP A 161 9.32 7.08 14.50
CA TRP A 161 8.76 6.34 15.63
C TRP A 161 9.48 5.02 15.92
N GLY A 162 10.45 4.62 15.09
CA GLY A 162 11.20 3.38 15.26
C GLY A 162 10.33 2.12 15.20
N VAL A 163 9.21 2.14 14.46
CA VAL A 163 8.20 1.07 14.46
C VAL A 163 8.79 -0.29 14.06
N LEU A 164 9.78 -0.28 13.17
CA LEU A 164 10.43 -1.50 12.67
C LEU A 164 11.70 -1.87 13.45
N THR A 165 12.21 -1.01 14.33
CA THR A 165 13.54 -1.17 14.94
C THR A 165 13.70 -2.50 15.69
N SER A 166 12.72 -2.87 16.50
CA SER A 166 12.77 -4.14 17.26
C SER A 166 12.72 -5.36 16.34
N TRP A 167 11.93 -5.30 15.27
CA TRP A 167 11.81 -6.37 14.28
C TRP A 167 13.10 -6.51 13.46
N GLN A 168 13.67 -5.41 12.99
CA GLN A 168 14.93 -5.38 12.23
C GLN A 168 16.10 -5.99 13.02
N LYS A 169 16.17 -5.73 14.34
CA LYS A 169 17.21 -6.27 15.23
C LYS A 169 17.19 -7.80 15.36
N THR A 170 16.10 -8.46 14.96
CA THR A 170 16.01 -9.94 14.99
C THR A 170 16.81 -10.59 13.86
N PHE A 171 17.14 -9.83 12.81
CA PHE A 171 17.86 -10.35 11.64
C PHE A 171 19.37 -10.14 11.79
N LYS A 172 20.14 -11.21 11.56
CA LYS A 172 21.61 -11.18 11.51
C LYS A 172 22.16 -11.10 10.08
N GLY A 173 21.29 -11.26 9.09
CA GLY A 173 21.63 -11.25 7.66
C GLY A 173 20.66 -10.38 6.86
N PRO A 174 20.79 -10.38 5.52
CA PRO A 174 19.91 -9.61 4.64
C PRO A 174 18.44 -9.98 4.85
N ILE A 175 17.59 -8.97 5.05
CA ILE A 175 16.14 -9.15 5.14
C ILE A 175 15.60 -9.50 3.76
N THR A 176 14.81 -10.57 3.68
CA THR A 176 14.21 -11.06 2.43
C THR A 176 12.82 -10.51 2.17
N PHE A 177 12.34 -10.62 0.93
CA PHE A 177 10.94 -10.38 0.62
C PHE A 177 10.00 -11.36 1.36
N THR A 178 10.48 -12.55 1.74
CA THR A 178 9.71 -13.47 2.60
C THR A 178 9.57 -12.91 4.02
N ASP A 179 10.63 -12.34 4.58
CA ASP A 179 10.60 -11.71 5.91
C ASP A 179 9.72 -10.46 5.89
N LEU A 180 9.91 -9.62 4.86
CA LEU A 180 9.11 -8.43 4.63
C LEU A 180 7.63 -8.78 4.51
N ALA A 181 7.27 -9.79 3.72
CA ALA A 181 5.89 -10.23 3.54
C ALA A 181 5.18 -10.53 4.87
N ARG A 182 5.88 -11.20 5.81
CA ARG A 182 5.32 -11.51 7.14
C ARG A 182 5.02 -10.26 7.97
N LYS A 183 5.80 -9.19 7.79
CA LYS A 183 5.62 -7.92 8.49
C LYS A 183 4.63 -6.99 7.77
N TRP A 184 4.62 -7.01 6.45
CA TRP A 184 3.79 -6.17 5.59
C TRP A 184 2.32 -6.59 5.59
N ALA A 185 2.07 -7.90 5.50
CA ALA A 185 0.74 -8.49 5.51
C ALA A 185 0.69 -9.67 6.51
N PRO A 186 0.59 -9.38 7.82
CA PRO A 186 0.63 -10.41 8.85
C PRO A 186 -0.59 -11.34 8.80
N GLY A 187 -0.44 -12.55 9.36
CA GLY A 187 -1.54 -13.51 9.56
C GLY A 187 -1.56 -14.71 8.60
N SER A 188 -0.79 -14.69 7.51
CA SER A 188 -0.61 -15.89 6.65
C SER A 188 0.66 -15.82 5.79
N ASN A 189 1.04 -16.94 5.18
CA ASN A 189 2.10 -16.97 4.14
C ASN A 189 1.57 -16.65 2.73
N ALA A 190 0.28 -16.30 2.59
CA ALA A 190 -0.35 -16.11 1.29
C ALA A 190 0.33 -15.00 0.48
N TYR A 191 0.72 -13.90 1.14
CA TYR A 191 1.37 -12.78 0.49
C TYR A 191 2.71 -13.14 -0.14
N ALA A 192 3.59 -13.82 0.63
CA ALA A 192 4.86 -14.33 0.10
C ALA A 192 4.63 -15.30 -1.07
N SER A 193 3.61 -16.15 -0.96
CA SER A 193 3.25 -17.11 -2.02
C SER A 193 2.75 -16.41 -3.29
N MET A 194 2.03 -15.29 -3.16
CA MET A 194 1.61 -14.47 -4.31
C MET A 194 2.79 -13.82 -5.00
N LEU A 195 3.74 -13.26 -4.25
CA LEU A 195 4.98 -12.70 -4.81
C LEU A 195 5.79 -13.77 -5.56
N GLN A 196 5.91 -14.96 -4.98
CA GLN A 196 6.58 -16.10 -5.61
C GLN A 196 5.91 -16.48 -6.93
N GLN A 197 4.59 -16.66 -6.94
CA GLN A 197 3.83 -17.03 -8.15
C GLN A 197 3.92 -15.98 -9.26
N VAL A 198 3.87 -14.69 -8.92
CA VAL A 198 4.06 -13.60 -9.89
C VAL A 198 5.45 -13.66 -10.50
N GLY A 199 6.48 -13.83 -9.67
CA GLY A 199 7.87 -13.96 -10.13
C GLY A 199 8.08 -15.19 -11.00
N GLU A 200 7.66 -16.37 -10.55
CA GLU A 200 7.78 -17.63 -11.30
C GLU A 200 7.11 -17.55 -12.67
N ARG A 201 5.89 -16.99 -12.75
CA ARG A 201 5.19 -16.78 -14.02
C ARG A 201 5.99 -15.86 -14.95
N PHE A 202 6.49 -14.74 -14.44
CA PHE A 202 7.31 -13.83 -15.25
C PHE A 202 8.58 -14.52 -15.77
N TYR A 203 9.32 -15.19 -14.89
CA TYR A 203 10.57 -15.86 -15.23
C TYR A 203 10.37 -17.02 -16.21
N ALA A 204 9.32 -17.82 -16.04
CA ALA A 204 9.02 -18.93 -16.93
C ALA A 204 8.59 -18.46 -18.33
N ASP A 205 7.67 -17.50 -18.39
CA ASP A 205 6.99 -17.19 -19.65
C ASP A 205 7.58 -16.01 -20.40
N PHE A 206 8.14 -15.01 -19.73
CA PHE A 206 8.56 -13.75 -20.35
C PHE A 206 10.08 -13.63 -20.48
N CYS A 207 10.85 -14.13 -19.51
CA CYS A 207 12.31 -14.03 -19.54
C CYS A 207 12.96 -14.78 -20.72
N ALA A 208 12.34 -15.87 -21.20
CA ALA A 208 12.84 -16.63 -22.35
C ALA A 208 12.54 -15.95 -23.71
N ARG A 209 11.65 -14.95 -23.75
CA ARG A 209 11.22 -14.29 -24.99
C ARG A 209 12.16 -13.15 -25.38
N PRO A 210 12.23 -12.78 -26.67
CA PRO A 210 12.80 -11.50 -27.08
C PRO A 210 12.15 -10.34 -26.33
N ASP A 211 12.94 -9.34 -25.97
CA ASP A 211 12.38 -8.11 -25.41
C ASP A 211 11.58 -7.38 -26.49
N PRO A 212 10.28 -7.12 -26.31
CA PRO A 212 9.47 -6.41 -27.31
C PRO A 212 9.78 -4.91 -27.38
N GLU A 213 10.34 -4.32 -26.31
CA GLU A 213 10.65 -2.89 -26.24
C GLU A 213 12.04 -2.65 -25.62
N PRO A 214 13.13 -3.16 -26.23
CA PRO A 214 14.48 -3.13 -25.65
C PRO A 214 15.02 -1.71 -25.44
N GLN A 215 14.54 -0.73 -26.20
CA GLN A 215 14.86 0.68 -26.04
C GLN A 215 14.55 1.22 -24.64
N LEU A 216 13.62 0.60 -23.92
CA LEU A 216 13.25 1.02 -22.57
C LEU A 216 14.34 0.79 -21.52
N VAL A 217 15.24 -0.17 -21.75
CA VAL A 217 16.42 -0.35 -20.90
C VAL A 217 17.31 0.89 -20.96
N ALA A 218 17.54 1.42 -22.17
CA ALA A 218 18.33 2.63 -22.35
C ALA A 218 17.64 3.86 -21.74
N GLU A 219 16.31 3.95 -21.87
CA GLU A 219 15.50 5.01 -21.24
C GLU A 219 15.61 4.97 -19.70
N ALA A 220 15.55 3.78 -19.10
CA ALA A 220 15.71 3.62 -17.65
C ALA A 220 17.10 4.08 -17.18
N ARG A 221 18.15 3.75 -17.94
CA ARG A 221 19.56 4.01 -17.61
C ARG A 221 20.09 5.37 -18.08
N LYS A 222 19.27 6.23 -18.68
CA LYS A 222 19.69 7.56 -19.15
C LYS A 222 20.42 8.37 -18.07
N TRP A 223 19.98 8.26 -16.81
CA TRP A 223 20.61 8.92 -15.66
C TRP A 223 22.09 8.55 -15.46
N ARG A 224 22.50 7.32 -15.83
CA ARG A 224 23.90 6.87 -15.73
C ARG A 224 24.79 7.53 -16.78
N SER A 225 24.23 7.95 -17.90
CA SER A 225 24.96 8.69 -18.93
C SER A 225 25.17 10.14 -18.52
N ASP A 226 24.21 10.71 -17.78
CA ASP A 226 24.30 12.05 -17.21
C ASP A 226 25.20 12.07 -15.95
N ALA A 227 25.26 10.96 -15.21
CA ALA A 227 26.24 10.69 -14.18
C ALA A 227 27.57 10.27 -14.83
N SER A 228 28.37 11.27 -15.26
CA SER A 228 29.72 11.10 -15.79
C SER A 228 30.52 10.02 -15.02
N PRO A 229 31.29 9.14 -15.68
CA PRO A 229 31.84 7.95 -15.05
C PRO A 229 32.91 8.32 -14.01
N ILE A 230 32.54 8.30 -12.73
CA ILE A 230 33.51 8.15 -11.64
C ILE A 230 33.86 6.65 -11.56
N ALA A 231 34.57 6.15 -12.57
CA ALA A 231 35.14 4.81 -12.53
C ALA A 231 36.40 4.73 -13.41
N SER A 232 37.48 5.35 -12.96
CA SER A 232 38.83 4.76 -12.98
C SER A 232 39.85 5.69 -12.33
N ARG A 233 39.97 5.62 -11.00
CA ARG A 233 41.29 5.82 -10.36
C ARG A 233 41.39 5.01 -9.08
N ALA A 234 41.60 3.72 -9.25
CA ALA A 234 42.42 2.96 -8.32
C ALA A 234 43.85 3.48 -8.47
N GLU A 235 44.19 4.56 -7.78
CA GLU A 235 45.57 4.94 -7.51
C GLU A 235 45.60 5.73 -6.22
N ARG A 236 46.31 5.17 -5.24
CA ARG A 236 46.67 5.82 -3.99
C ARG A 236 47.41 7.12 -4.28
N THR A 237 46.87 8.25 -3.83
CA THR A 237 47.67 9.37 -3.36
C THR A 237 47.01 9.95 -2.11
N ASP A 238 47.77 9.89 -1.04
CA ASP A 238 47.58 10.59 0.22
C ASP A 238 47.41 12.10 -0.02
N SER A 239 46.31 12.68 0.46
CA SER A 239 46.18 14.12 0.62
C SER A 239 45.05 14.45 1.61
N GLY A 240 45.44 14.74 2.87
CA GLY A 240 44.93 15.81 3.75
C GLY A 240 43.43 15.92 4.07
N PRO A 241 43.06 16.36 5.29
CA PRO A 241 41.66 16.35 5.71
C PRO A 241 40.84 17.41 4.96
N ALA A 242 39.91 16.94 4.13
CA ALA A 242 38.83 17.76 3.57
C ALA A 242 37.95 18.28 4.71
N GLU A 243 37.83 19.59 4.80
CA GLU A 243 37.00 20.31 5.76
C GLU A 243 35.53 19.90 5.58
N ARG A 244 34.99 19.23 6.61
CA ARG A 244 33.61 18.73 6.60
C ARG A 244 32.67 19.91 6.79
N ILE A 245 32.04 20.37 5.71
CA ILE A 245 30.89 21.28 5.80
C ILE A 245 29.79 20.55 6.57
N SER A 246 29.34 21.13 7.69
CA SER A 246 28.38 20.47 8.56
C SER A 246 26.98 20.50 7.95
N GLY A 247 26.13 19.55 8.34
CA GLY A 247 24.72 19.56 7.95
C GLY A 247 23.99 20.85 8.36
N ALA A 248 24.47 21.56 9.38
CA ALA A 248 23.94 22.85 9.80
C ALA A 248 24.24 23.97 8.78
N ASP A 249 25.35 23.89 8.06
CA ASP A 249 25.73 24.87 7.04
C ASP A 249 24.92 24.68 5.75
N LEU A 250 24.64 23.43 5.40
CA LEU A 250 23.72 23.09 4.31
C LEU A 250 22.28 23.51 4.63
N ALA A 251 21.84 23.33 5.88
CA ALA A 251 20.51 23.77 6.34
C ALA A 251 20.37 25.30 6.30
N ARG A 252 21.41 26.05 6.70
CA ARG A 252 21.44 27.52 6.59
C ARG A 252 21.31 27.98 5.14
N GLN A 253 22.05 27.37 4.21
CA GLN A 253 21.96 27.69 2.79
C GLN A 253 20.58 27.38 2.18
N ALA A 254 19.92 26.31 2.63
CA ALA A 254 18.56 25.96 2.19
C ALA A 254 17.51 26.97 2.70
N VAL A 255 17.64 27.43 3.94
CA VAL A 255 16.76 28.48 4.52
C VAL A 255 16.99 29.83 3.83
N GLU A 256 18.24 30.18 3.51
CA GLU A 256 18.56 31.40 2.74
C GLU A 256 17.94 31.38 1.34
N ARG A 257 17.89 30.20 0.71
CA ARG A 257 17.27 29.99 -0.60
C ARG A 257 15.75 30.11 -0.55
N ALA A 258 15.11 29.46 0.43
CA ALA A 258 13.67 29.58 0.67
C ALA A 258 13.24 31.02 1.01
N ARG A 259 14.12 31.81 1.64
CA ARG A 259 13.88 33.23 1.93
C ARG A 259 13.99 34.12 0.70
N ARG A 260 14.74 33.70 -0.32
CA ARG A 260 14.86 34.39 -1.62
C ARG A 260 13.71 34.04 -2.57
N GLU A 261 13.12 32.86 -2.43
CA GLU A 261 12.08 32.32 -3.31
C GLU A 261 10.67 32.50 -2.72
N GLY A 262 10.44 33.54 -1.91
CA GLY A 262 9.29 33.68 -1.03
C GLY A 262 7.95 33.21 -1.62
N GLU A 263 7.39 32.16 -1.04
CA GLU A 263 5.99 31.80 -1.24
C GLU A 263 5.38 31.11 -0.02
N THR A 264 4.17 31.56 0.25
CA THR A 264 3.31 31.34 1.42
C THR A 264 2.24 30.31 1.08
N ALA A 265 2.13 29.20 1.84
CA ALA A 265 0.85 28.51 2.03
C ALA A 265 0.94 27.47 3.16
N ARG A 266 0.19 27.73 4.24
CA ARG A 266 -0.24 26.73 5.22
C ARG A 266 -1.60 26.19 4.79
N SER A 267 -1.77 24.88 4.76
CA SER A 267 -3.05 24.18 4.88
C SER A 267 -2.71 22.72 5.15
N GLY A 268 -3.27 22.00 6.11
CA GLY A 268 -4.63 22.12 6.65
C GLY A 268 -5.20 20.70 6.59
N LEU A 269 -5.34 20.08 7.75
CA LEU A 269 -5.76 18.71 8.02
C LEU A 269 -7.04 18.30 7.25
N GLY A 270 -7.12 17.04 6.82
CA GLY A 270 -8.36 16.47 6.27
C GLY A 270 -8.30 14.95 6.10
N PHE A 271 -8.81 14.23 7.10
CA PHE A 271 -9.18 12.82 7.11
C PHE A 271 -10.69 12.72 6.84
N ASN A 272 -11.14 11.82 5.95
CA ASN A 272 -12.25 10.91 6.28
C ASN A 272 -12.42 9.74 5.27
N PRO A 273 -12.61 8.50 5.75
CA PRO A 273 -12.87 7.29 4.96
C PRO A 273 -14.26 6.65 5.20
N SER A 274 -14.79 6.00 4.17
CA SER A 274 -15.76 4.88 4.24
C SER A 274 -16.19 4.50 2.81
N ALA A 275 -16.46 3.26 2.43
CA ALA A 275 -16.44 1.97 3.13
C ALA A 275 -16.56 0.84 2.09
N ALA A 276 -15.90 -0.29 2.37
CA ALA A 276 -16.43 -1.65 2.64
C ALA A 276 -17.79 -2.06 2.01
N SER A 277 -18.21 -3.31 1.80
CA SER A 277 -17.68 -4.68 1.79
C SER A 277 -18.92 -5.53 1.45
N ALA A 278 -18.80 -6.70 0.81
CA ALA A 278 -19.84 -7.73 0.92
C ALA A 278 -19.24 -9.11 0.65
N PRO A 279 -19.57 -10.11 1.48
CA PRO A 279 -19.67 -11.50 1.06
C PRO A 279 -20.89 -12.21 1.72
N PRO A 280 -21.06 -13.54 1.62
CA PRO A 280 -21.04 -14.40 0.42
C PRO A 280 -22.23 -15.40 0.39
N ALA A 281 -22.47 -16.08 -0.74
CA ALA A 281 -22.69 -17.55 -0.80
C ALA A 281 -22.99 -18.07 -2.22
N GLU A 282 -22.40 -19.23 -2.49
CA GLU A 282 -22.57 -20.29 -3.51
C GLU A 282 -24.04 -20.67 -3.84
N GLN A 283 -24.46 -21.36 -4.92
CA GLN A 283 -23.91 -22.26 -5.94
C GLN A 283 -25.01 -22.46 -7.04
N HIS A 284 -24.70 -23.19 -8.13
CA HIS A 284 -25.62 -23.83 -9.13
C HIS A 284 -25.75 -23.22 -10.55
N THR A 285 -24.92 -23.75 -11.46
CA THR A 285 -25.25 -24.50 -12.70
C THR A 285 -26.27 -24.01 -13.76
N LEU A 286 -25.76 -23.97 -15.01
CA LEU A 286 -26.34 -24.38 -16.31
C LEU A 286 -27.21 -23.41 -17.16
N SER A 287 -26.79 -23.30 -18.44
CA SER A 287 -27.55 -23.14 -19.70
C SER A 287 -28.54 -21.97 -19.86
N SER A 288 -28.44 -21.06 -20.84
CA SER A 288 -28.50 -21.17 -22.32
C SER A 288 -29.84 -20.63 -22.87
N LEU A 289 -29.74 -19.60 -23.73
CA LEU A 289 -30.50 -19.30 -24.96
C LEU A 289 -32.04 -19.00 -24.99
N LEU A 290 -32.35 -18.01 -25.86
CA LEU A 290 -33.62 -17.70 -26.57
C LEU A 290 -34.80 -17.12 -25.75
N ALA A 291 -35.68 -16.23 -26.23
CA ALA A 291 -35.87 -15.53 -27.51
C ALA A 291 -36.85 -14.35 -27.31
N ALA A 292 -36.80 -13.39 -28.23
CA ALA A 292 -37.80 -12.34 -28.41
C ALA A 292 -38.99 -12.84 -29.24
N VAL A 293 -40.23 -12.48 -28.89
CA VAL A 293 -41.38 -12.36 -29.82
C VAL A 293 -42.42 -11.35 -29.26
N LEU A 294 -42.73 -10.31 -30.05
CA LEU A 294 -43.95 -9.46 -30.04
C LEU A 294 -44.94 -10.04 -31.09
N PRO A 295 -46.28 -9.74 -31.18
CA PRO A 295 -46.89 -8.39 -31.10
C PRO A 295 -48.40 -8.29 -30.66
N LYS A 296 -48.96 -7.09 -30.96
CA LYS A 296 -50.16 -6.30 -30.58
C LYS A 296 -51.62 -6.80 -30.82
N SER A 297 -52.53 -6.09 -30.12
CA SER A 297 -53.89 -5.56 -30.49
C SER A 297 -55.07 -6.22 -29.76
N GLY A 298 -56.12 -5.57 -29.21
CA GLY A 298 -56.54 -4.15 -29.10
C GLY A 298 -57.92 -4.04 -28.39
N ALA A 299 -58.21 -2.84 -27.86
CA ALA A 299 -59.51 -2.16 -27.56
C ALA A 299 -60.54 -2.62 -26.48
N GLU A 300 -60.84 -1.64 -25.60
CA GLU A 300 -62.12 -1.19 -24.97
C GLU A 300 -62.59 -1.65 -23.56
N GLU A 301 -63.06 -0.65 -22.80
CA GLU A 301 -63.35 -0.48 -21.35
C GLU A 301 -64.68 -1.13 -20.85
N PRO A 302 -65.13 -1.08 -19.53
CA PRO A 302 -64.93 -0.03 -18.52
C PRO A 302 -64.68 -0.41 -17.04
N ALA A 303 -64.46 0.67 -16.26
CA ALA A 303 -64.18 0.90 -14.84
C ALA A 303 -65.04 0.23 -13.74
N VAL A 304 -64.58 0.34 -12.48
CA VAL A 304 -65.29 0.97 -11.31
C VAL A 304 -64.40 0.96 -10.03
N GLN A 305 -64.16 2.15 -9.46
CA GLN A 305 -63.81 2.50 -8.05
C GLN A 305 -65.13 2.77 -7.28
N PRO A 306 -65.26 2.87 -5.91
CA PRO A 306 -64.63 3.92 -5.04
C PRO A 306 -64.63 3.60 -3.50
N PRO A 307 -64.68 4.55 -2.52
CA PRO A 307 -63.97 5.83 -2.32
C PRO A 307 -63.30 6.02 -0.93
N ALA A 308 -62.63 7.16 -0.76
CA ALA A 308 -62.23 7.82 0.49
C ALA A 308 -63.30 8.77 1.06
N ALA A 309 -63.14 9.25 2.31
CA ALA A 309 -63.75 10.49 2.79
C ALA A 309 -62.88 11.21 3.84
N SER A 310 -62.78 12.52 3.67
CA SER A 310 -62.03 13.52 4.44
C SER A 310 -62.97 14.48 5.17
N VAL A 311 -62.60 15.00 6.34
CA VAL A 311 -63.29 16.15 6.98
C VAL A 311 -62.27 17.17 7.52
N GLN A 312 -62.58 18.45 7.29
CA GLN A 312 -61.84 19.65 7.69
C GLN A 312 -62.22 20.18 9.10
N THR A 313 -61.32 21.01 9.61
CA THR A 313 -61.18 21.82 10.85
C THR A 313 -62.42 22.40 11.58
N VAL A 314 -62.32 22.42 12.91
CA VAL A 314 -62.81 23.50 13.80
C VAL A 314 -61.85 23.70 14.98
N SER A 315 -61.48 24.95 15.26
CA SER A 315 -60.72 25.37 16.45
C SER A 315 -61.67 25.59 17.64
N ALA A 316 -61.30 25.08 18.82
CA ALA A 316 -61.67 25.66 20.12
C ALA A 316 -60.67 25.23 21.19
N ALA A 317 -60.40 26.15 22.10
CA ALA A 317 -59.25 26.24 22.98
C ALA A 317 -59.22 25.25 24.16
N GLY A 318 -57.99 25.02 24.67
CA GLY A 318 -57.74 24.96 26.11
C GLY A 318 -57.33 23.61 26.71
N ALA A 319 -56.04 23.26 26.65
CA ALA A 319 -55.30 22.63 27.76
C ALA A 319 -53.82 22.53 27.37
N ARG A 320 -52.94 23.19 28.14
CA ARG A 320 -51.48 23.06 28.01
C ARG A 320 -51.03 21.69 28.53
N PRO A 321 -50.26 20.88 27.77
CA PRO A 321 -49.37 19.91 28.37
C PRO A 321 -48.10 20.64 28.82
N ALA A 322 -47.75 20.49 30.10
CA ALA A 322 -46.52 20.98 30.67
C ALA A 322 -45.31 20.41 29.91
N ALA A 323 -44.38 21.28 29.54
CA ALA A 323 -43.11 20.88 28.95
C ALA A 323 -42.31 20.07 29.96
N LEU A 324 -41.98 18.82 29.59
CA LEU A 324 -40.93 18.05 30.25
C LEU A 324 -39.63 18.89 30.19
N PRO A 325 -38.88 19.05 31.30
CA PRO A 325 -37.60 19.74 31.26
C PRO A 325 -36.69 19.02 30.26
N LYS A 326 -36.21 19.76 29.26
CA LYS A 326 -35.24 19.26 28.28
C LYS A 326 -34.04 18.72 29.05
N ALA A 327 -33.70 17.46 28.79
CA ALA A 327 -32.44 16.88 29.24
C ALA A 327 -31.29 17.84 28.85
N PRO A 328 -30.30 18.05 29.73
CA PRO A 328 -29.16 18.90 29.41
C PRO A 328 -28.51 18.38 28.12
N PRO A 329 -28.04 19.28 27.23
CA PRO A 329 -27.45 18.88 25.96
C PRO A 329 -26.32 17.87 26.24
N ALA A 330 -26.36 16.74 25.55
CA ALA A 330 -25.34 15.71 25.68
C ALA A 330 -23.96 16.34 25.43
N PRO A 331 -22.93 16.01 26.23
CA PRO A 331 -21.60 16.55 26.01
C PRO A 331 -21.15 16.15 24.60
N LYS A 332 -20.61 17.12 23.84
CA LYS A 332 -20.05 16.87 22.52
C LYS A 332 -19.03 15.75 22.65
N CYS A 333 -19.11 14.76 21.78
CA CYS A 333 -18.19 13.63 21.83
C CYS A 333 -17.48 13.48 20.48
N ARG A 334 -16.30 12.85 20.47
CA ARG A 334 -15.54 12.55 19.25
C ARG A 334 -14.86 11.18 19.34
N VAL A 335 -14.79 10.52 18.20
CA VAL A 335 -14.03 9.28 18.05
C VAL A 335 -12.66 9.59 17.43
N TRP A 336 -11.61 8.99 17.99
CA TRP A 336 -10.23 9.12 17.54
C TRP A 336 -9.64 7.73 17.31
N THR A 337 -8.62 7.65 16.45
CA THR A 337 -7.82 6.43 16.27
C THR A 337 -6.36 6.71 16.58
N ALA A 338 -5.71 5.73 17.19
CA ALA A 338 -4.28 5.71 17.46
C ALA A 338 -3.80 4.26 17.35
N SER A 339 -2.50 4.04 17.13
CA SER A 339 -1.98 2.68 16.93
C SER A 339 -0.52 2.57 17.33
N TYR A 340 -0.20 1.56 18.14
CA TYR A 340 1.15 1.04 18.35
C TYR A 340 1.49 -0.10 17.38
N GLY A 341 0.65 -0.32 16.36
CA GLY A 341 0.87 -1.33 15.30
C GLY A 341 0.46 -2.75 15.67
N GLY A 342 -0.27 -2.94 16.77
CA GLY A 342 -0.73 -4.24 17.22
C GLY A 342 -2.07 -4.67 16.61
N LEU A 343 -2.44 -5.93 16.84
CA LEU A 343 -3.63 -6.56 16.25
C LEU A 343 -4.88 -6.46 17.13
N LYS A 344 -4.73 -6.12 18.41
CA LYS A 344 -5.85 -5.86 19.31
C LYS A 344 -6.14 -4.37 19.38
N SER A 345 -7.37 -4.02 19.70
CA SER A 345 -7.77 -2.62 19.83
C SER A 345 -8.51 -2.37 21.13
N VAL A 346 -8.18 -1.28 21.80
CA VAL A 346 -8.76 -0.87 23.07
C VAL A 346 -9.43 0.48 22.92
N ILE A 347 -10.65 0.62 23.45
CA ILE A 347 -11.33 1.91 23.51
C ILE A 347 -10.95 2.61 24.81
N ILE A 348 -10.40 3.81 24.71
CA ILE A 348 -10.05 4.68 25.84
C ILE A 348 -11.01 5.87 25.82
N ARG A 349 -11.75 6.06 26.91
CA ARG A 349 -12.59 7.24 27.10
C ARG A 349 -11.86 8.27 27.95
N SER A 350 -11.71 9.49 27.45
CA SER A 350 -11.19 10.63 28.21
C SER A 350 -12.14 11.83 28.09
N VAL A 351 -12.01 12.78 29.01
CA VAL A 351 -12.78 14.04 28.98
C VAL A 351 -11.77 15.19 29.01
N ALA A 352 -11.80 16.03 27.97
CA ALA A 352 -10.98 17.23 27.85
C ALA A 352 -11.84 18.37 27.33
N ASP A 353 -11.73 19.56 27.92
CA ASP A 353 -12.43 20.78 27.47
C ASP A 353 -13.96 20.61 27.26
N GLN A 354 -14.62 19.92 28.20
CA GLN A 354 -16.05 19.58 28.14
C GLN A 354 -16.46 18.67 26.95
N GLN A 355 -15.48 18.04 26.30
CA GLN A 355 -15.67 17.09 25.21
C GLN A 355 -15.26 15.67 25.64
N VAL A 356 -16.11 14.69 25.33
CA VAL A 356 -15.82 13.27 25.59
C VAL A 356 -15.11 12.68 24.38
N ASN A 357 -13.88 12.20 24.55
CA ASN A 357 -13.10 11.57 23.49
C ASN A 357 -13.08 10.06 23.69
N TYR A 358 -13.48 9.30 22.68
CA TYR A 358 -13.28 7.86 22.60
C TYR A 358 -12.15 7.57 21.62
N THR A 359 -11.00 7.14 22.11
CA THR A 359 -9.88 6.73 21.27
C THR A 359 -9.89 5.21 21.09
N VAL A 360 -9.95 4.73 19.86
CA VAL A 360 -9.60 3.36 19.51
C VAL A 360 -8.09 3.28 19.34
N LEU A 361 -7.42 2.64 20.29
CA LEU A 361 -5.98 2.44 20.32
C LEU A 361 -5.65 1.00 19.94
N ASP A 362 -4.95 0.79 18.82
CA ASP A 362 -4.42 -0.54 18.52
C ASP A 362 -3.16 -0.80 19.34
N VAL A 363 -3.13 -1.95 20.00
CA VAL A 363 -2.10 -2.37 20.95
C VAL A 363 -1.60 -3.77 20.63
N ASN A 364 -0.33 -4.00 20.93
CA ASN A 364 0.33 -5.29 20.73
C ASN A 364 -0.18 -6.30 21.75
N GLU A 365 -0.40 -7.54 21.30
CA GLU A 365 -0.83 -8.64 22.16
C GLU A 365 0.20 -8.92 23.25
N GLY A 366 -0.25 -8.98 24.51
CA GLY A 366 0.60 -9.13 25.69
C GLY A 366 1.24 -7.82 26.20
N ALA A 367 1.03 -6.68 25.54
CA ALA A 367 1.50 -5.36 25.97
C ALA A 367 0.37 -4.35 26.18
N GLU A 368 -0.90 -4.79 26.13
CA GLU A 368 -2.09 -3.94 26.06
C GLU A 368 -2.17 -2.97 27.25
N ALA A 369 -1.95 -3.47 28.48
CA ALA A 369 -2.01 -2.64 29.68
C ALA A 369 -0.95 -1.53 29.68
N ARG A 370 0.29 -1.87 29.32
CA ARG A 370 1.42 -0.93 29.28
C ARG A 370 1.25 0.13 28.20
N GLU A 371 0.78 -0.27 27.02
CA GLU A 371 0.57 0.64 25.88
C GLU A 371 -0.63 1.56 26.10
N VAL A 372 -1.72 1.04 26.68
CA VAL A 372 -2.86 1.87 27.11
C VAL A 372 -2.43 2.89 28.18
N GLU A 373 -1.69 2.47 29.20
CA GLU A 373 -1.20 3.36 30.26
C GLU A 373 -0.30 4.47 29.69
N ALA A 374 0.64 4.10 28.80
CA ALA A 374 1.52 5.06 28.14
C ALA A 374 0.73 6.08 27.30
N TYR A 375 -0.27 5.62 26.54
CA TYR A 375 -1.12 6.50 25.75
C TYR A 375 -1.96 7.44 26.63
N VAL A 376 -2.57 6.91 27.70
CA VAL A 376 -3.35 7.70 28.66
C VAL A 376 -2.49 8.79 29.30
N ALA A 377 -1.27 8.45 29.72
CA ALA A 377 -0.36 9.42 30.34
C ALA A 377 0.03 10.57 29.40
N ALA A 378 0.25 10.26 28.12
CA ALA A 378 0.74 11.22 27.13
C ALA A 378 -0.38 12.05 26.46
N TYR A 379 -1.49 11.41 26.08
CA TYR A 379 -2.46 11.99 25.14
C TYR A 379 -3.90 12.02 25.67
N ALA A 380 -4.23 11.23 26.69
CA ALA A 380 -5.58 11.10 27.20
C ALA A 380 -5.59 11.14 28.73
N LYS A 381 -5.05 12.22 29.33
CA LYS A 381 -4.92 12.36 30.79
C LYS A 381 -6.26 12.07 31.50
N GLY A 382 -6.23 11.13 32.46
CA GLY A 382 -7.43 10.68 33.18
C GLY A 382 -8.34 9.75 32.37
N GLY A 383 -7.88 9.28 31.20
CA GLY A 383 -8.60 8.35 30.34
C GLY A 383 -8.72 6.95 30.93
N GLN A 384 -9.83 6.28 30.66
CA GLN A 384 -10.14 4.95 31.16
C GLN A 384 -10.41 3.98 30.02
N LYS A 385 -9.91 2.74 30.16
CA LYS A 385 -10.25 1.64 29.25
C LYS A 385 -11.73 1.29 29.39
N VAL A 386 -12.46 1.31 28.28
CA VAL A 386 -13.90 1.01 28.22
C VAL A 386 -14.15 -0.41 27.73
N ALA A 387 -13.45 -0.84 26.68
CA ALA A 387 -13.61 -2.14 26.07
C ALA A 387 -12.36 -2.53 25.26
N GLU A 388 -12.21 -3.82 24.98
CA GLU A 388 -11.09 -4.41 24.24
C GLU A 388 -11.63 -5.36 23.17
N PHE A 389 -10.98 -5.37 22.01
CA PHE A 389 -11.42 -6.06 20.80
C PHE A 389 -10.24 -6.73 20.10
N HIS A 390 -10.54 -7.76 19.31
CA HIS A 390 -9.55 -8.50 18.51
C HIS A 390 -9.14 -7.79 17.22
N ASN A 391 -9.78 -6.67 16.88
CA ASN A 391 -9.47 -5.87 15.70
C ASN A 391 -10.06 -4.46 15.84
N GLN A 392 -9.53 -3.53 15.04
CA GLN A 392 -9.90 -2.12 15.08
C GLN A 392 -11.33 -1.86 14.61
N SER A 393 -11.84 -2.64 13.65
CA SER A 393 -13.18 -2.44 13.10
C SER A 393 -14.26 -2.62 14.16
N GLN A 394 -14.18 -3.66 14.98
CA GLN A 394 -15.12 -3.89 16.08
C GLN A 394 -15.02 -2.81 17.17
N ALA A 395 -13.80 -2.34 17.46
CA ALA A 395 -13.59 -1.26 18.42
C ALA A 395 -14.15 0.08 17.91
N LEU A 396 -14.04 0.36 16.61
CA LEU A 396 -14.60 1.56 15.99
C LEU A 396 -16.12 1.54 15.97
N GLU A 397 -16.72 0.42 15.58
CA GLU A 397 -18.18 0.24 15.65
C GLU A 397 -18.70 0.54 17.06
N ARG A 398 -18.07 -0.07 18.08
CA ARG A 398 -18.44 0.21 19.47
C ARG A 398 -18.16 1.66 19.88
N ALA A 399 -17.09 2.30 19.39
CA ALA A 399 -16.79 3.68 19.72
C ALA A 399 -17.84 4.65 19.15
N PHE A 400 -18.34 4.41 17.94
CA PHE A 400 -19.44 5.19 17.35
C PHE A 400 -20.79 4.91 18.01
N GLU A 401 -21.05 3.70 18.52
CA GLU A 401 -22.21 3.45 19.38
C GLU A 401 -22.16 4.27 20.68
N LEU A 402 -20.96 4.38 21.28
CA LEU A 402 -20.73 5.16 22.50
C LEU A 402 -20.73 6.67 22.24
N CYS A 403 -20.53 7.09 20.99
CA CYS A 403 -20.54 8.48 20.55
C CYS A 403 -21.19 8.62 19.16
N PRO A 404 -22.53 8.65 19.10
CA PRO A 404 -23.26 8.71 17.83
C PRO A 404 -23.06 10.00 17.04
N GLU A 405 -22.56 11.07 17.67
CA GLU A 405 -22.27 12.36 17.03
C GLU A 405 -20.78 12.52 16.63
N GLY A 406 -19.95 11.49 16.85
CA GLY A 406 -18.49 11.59 16.93
C GLY A 406 -17.67 11.28 15.69
#